data_AF-C6C7N3-F1
#
_entry.id   AF-C6C7N3-F1
#
_cell.length_a   1.000
_cell.length_b   1.000
_cell.length_c   1.000
_cell.angle_alpha   90.00
_cell.angle_beta   90.00
_cell.angle_gamma   90.00
#
_symmetry.space_group_name_H-M   'P 1'
#
loop_
_entity.id
_entity.type
_entity.pdbx_description
1 polymer ?
#
loop_
_entity_poly.entity_id
_entity_poly.type
_entity_poly.pdbx_seq_one_letter_code
_entity_poly.pdbx_strand_id
1 'polypeptide(L)'
;MNILDDTSCLEDYLKSHRGKKINIITAFASGTEEILSALLDNNNTIELLVGTINAFTAPKFIEYCAEHNRNNFRTFVDFGYESSIHWKLYLIEPDIVVIGSANFTKTGLSLRRDTCVVMENIGLYTEYVRRFRQLLTAKSVIKADKSSAFQFAFNHYRRNHNKTQAGLARSRHYSSAEAWLLDESNQTLPLFLWCKRHSAETKTKATQLLQAESAEADPPLLRDFFTYDAKQDELPFQQGDVVLCANHRGSYIDFYTFDRIIYSEGRHFLYSYRRNRYQRPFELNTLKTKLKHAIPQLFERDATCIDRDELQEILHLT
;
A
#
# COMPACT_ATOMS: atom_id res chain seq x y z
N MET A 1 6.81 -28.38 -20.34
CA MET A 1 7.30 -27.31 -19.45
C MET A 1 7.40 -26.07 -20.31
N ASN A 2 6.76 -24.97 -19.90
CA ASN A 2 6.69 -23.73 -20.68
C ASN A 2 7.23 -22.57 -19.82
N ILE A 3 7.84 -21.58 -20.44
CA ILE A 3 8.25 -20.35 -19.75
C ILE A 3 7.18 -19.28 -20.05
N LEU A 4 6.76 -18.58 -19.01
CA LEU A 4 5.97 -17.36 -19.10
C LEU A 4 6.91 -16.17 -18.90
N ASP A 5 6.70 -15.15 -19.71
CA ASP A 5 7.42 -13.87 -19.75
C ASP A 5 6.45 -12.73 -20.11
N ASP A 6 6.96 -11.56 -20.45
CA ASP A 6 6.15 -10.39 -20.80
C ASP A 6 5.34 -10.53 -22.11
N THR A 7 5.65 -11.53 -22.95
CA THR A 7 4.89 -11.83 -24.18
C THR A 7 3.76 -12.84 -23.95
N SER A 8 3.91 -13.71 -22.96
CA SER A 8 2.93 -14.70 -22.52
C SER A 8 2.78 -14.59 -21.01
N CYS A 9 2.11 -13.52 -20.56
CA CYS A 9 2.15 -13.11 -19.16
C CYS A 9 1.34 -14.03 -18.23
N LEU A 10 1.67 -13.98 -16.94
CA LEU A 10 1.00 -14.80 -15.94
C LEU A 10 -0.46 -14.39 -15.73
N GLU A 11 -0.78 -13.10 -15.85
CA GLU A 11 -2.16 -12.61 -15.80
C GLU A 11 -3.06 -13.29 -16.84
N ASP A 12 -2.66 -13.25 -18.11
CA ASP A 12 -3.41 -13.85 -19.21
C ASP A 12 -3.50 -15.37 -19.06
N TYR A 13 -2.39 -16.01 -18.66
CA TYR A 13 -2.35 -17.43 -18.40
C TYR A 13 -3.36 -17.85 -17.33
N LEU A 14 -3.39 -17.16 -16.18
CA LEU A 14 -4.35 -17.43 -15.11
C LEU A 14 -5.79 -17.19 -15.58
N LYS A 15 -6.05 -16.08 -16.28
CA LYS A 15 -7.38 -15.72 -16.80
C LYS A 15 -7.91 -16.70 -17.86
N SER A 16 -7.04 -17.48 -18.51
CA SER A 16 -7.46 -18.50 -19.47
C SER A 16 -8.17 -19.70 -18.83
N HIS A 17 -7.95 -19.95 -17.53
CA HIS A 17 -8.52 -21.09 -16.83
C HIS A 17 -9.94 -20.84 -16.31
N ARG A 18 -10.81 -21.85 -16.47
CA ARG A 18 -12.21 -21.84 -16.06
C ARG A 18 -12.58 -23.11 -15.29
N GLY A 19 -13.43 -22.97 -14.27
CA GLY A 19 -13.94 -24.11 -13.49
C GLY A 19 -12.85 -24.90 -12.74
N LYS A 20 -11.71 -24.27 -12.44
CA LYS A 20 -10.57 -24.89 -11.77
C LYS A 20 -10.51 -24.50 -10.30
N LYS A 21 -9.85 -25.33 -9.49
CA LYS A 21 -9.31 -24.90 -8.21
C LYS A 21 -7.92 -24.31 -8.44
N ILE A 22 -7.69 -23.12 -7.89
CA ILE A 22 -6.44 -22.38 -7.99
C ILE A 22 -5.97 -22.05 -6.57
N ASN A 23 -4.78 -22.49 -6.21
CA ASN A 23 -4.11 -22.02 -4.99
C ASN A 23 -3.03 -21.01 -5.37
N ILE A 24 -3.09 -19.81 -4.80
CA ILE A 24 -2.14 -18.74 -5.03
C ILE A 24 -1.36 -18.52 -3.74
N ILE A 25 -0.05 -18.66 -3.79
CA ILE A 25 0.84 -18.39 -2.66
C ILE A 25 1.81 -17.31 -3.11
N THR A 26 1.81 -16.18 -2.41
CA THR A 26 2.57 -15.01 -2.82
C THR A 26 3.17 -14.28 -1.63
N ALA A 27 4.40 -13.79 -1.78
CA ALA A 27 5.11 -13.13 -0.68
C ALA A 27 4.51 -11.76 -0.33
N PHE A 28 4.00 -11.06 -1.34
CA PHE A 28 3.19 -9.87 -1.16
C PHE A 28 2.25 -9.67 -2.36
N ALA A 29 1.24 -8.84 -2.17
CA ALA A 29 0.24 -8.56 -3.19
C ALA A 29 -0.26 -7.11 -3.18
N SER A 30 -0.59 -6.58 -4.37
CA SER A 30 -1.22 -5.27 -4.53
C SER A 30 -1.77 -5.05 -5.95
N GLY A 31 -2.92 -4.38 -6.05
CA GLY A 31 -3.51 -3.94 -7.32
C GLY A 31 -4.06 -5.06 -8.21
N THR A 32 -4.32 -6.24 -7.66
CA THR A 32 -4.76 -7.43 -8.43
C THR A 32 -6.18 -7.86 -8.08
N GLU A 33 -6.97 -6.98 -7.47
CA GLU A 33 -8.38 -7.20 -7.11
C GLU A 33 -9.25 -7.53 -8.33
N GLU A 34 -9.04 -6.83 -9.44
CA GLU A 34 -9.74 -7.09 -10.71
C GLU A 34 -9.37 -8.47 -11.31
N ILE A 35 -8.13 -8.90 -11.13
CA ILE A 35 -7.66 -10.21 -11.60
C ILE A 35 -8.31 -11.31 -10.75
N LEU A 36 -8.37 -11.15 -9.43
CA LEU A 36 -9.13 -12.07 -8.57
C LEU A 36 -10.60 -12.13 -8.96
N SER A 37 -11.23 -10.98 -9.22
CA SER A 37 -12.61 -10.92 -9.68
C SER A 37 -12.80 -11.73 -10.97
N ALA A 38 -11.97 -11.48 -11.98
CA ALA A 38 -12.02 -12.20 -13.26
C ALA A 38 -11.82 -13.71 -13.09
N LEU A 39 -10.90 -14.14 -12.23
CA LEU A 39 -10.69 -15.57 -11.95
C LEU A 39 -11.93 -16.20 -11.29
N LEU A 40 -12.58 -15.49 -10.37
CA LEU A 40 -13.79 -16.00 -9.72
C LEU A 40 -14.99 -16.03 -10.68
N ASP A 41 -15.11 -15.04 -11.57
CA ASP A 41 -16.15 -14.97 -12.60
C ASP A 41 -15.99 -16.08 -13.66
N ASN A 42 -14.79 -16.62 -13.81
CA ASN A 42 -14.51 -17.83 -14.58
C ASN A 42 -14.92 -19.13 -13.87
N ASN A 43 -15.75 -19.06 -12.82
CA ASN A 43 -16.19 -20.17 -11.98
C ASN A 43 -15.04 -20.94 -11.31
N ASN A 44 -13.90 -20.29 -11.09
CA ASN A 44 -12.81 -20.91 -10.34
C ASN A 44 -13.09 -20.89 -8.83
N THR A 45 -12.49 -21.84 -8.12
CA THR A 45 -12.36 -21.82 -6.65
C THR A 45 -10.95 -21.40 -6.29
N ILE A 46 -10.80 -20.34 -5.50
CA ILE A 46 -9.49 -19.76 -5.20
C ILE A 46 -9.18 -19.88 -3.71
N GLU A 47 -7.98 -20.37 -3.39
CA GLU A 47 -7.38 -20.26 -2.07
C GLU A 47 -6.09 -19.43 -2.15
N LEU A 48 -6.10 -18.28 -1.51
CA LEU A 48 -4.99 -17.32 -1.53
C LEU A 48 -4.28 -17.32 -0.17
N LEU A 49 -2.96 -17.49 -0.18
CA LEU A 49 -2.09 -17.18 0.96
C LEU A 49 -1.16 -16.04 0.57
N VAL A 50 -1.31 -14.91 1.26
CA VAL A 50 -0.51 -13.71 1.05
C VAL A 50 0.41 -13.47 2.24
N GLY A 51 1.68 -13.24 1.95
CA GLY A 51 2.69 -12.89 2.94
C GLY A 51 2.63 -11.41 3.34
N THR A 52 3.40 -11.06 4.35
CA THR A 52 3.53 -9.69 4.86
C THR A 52 4.98 -9.27 4.97
N ILE A 53 5.88 -9.91 4.21
CA ILE A 53 7.31 -9.61 4.24
C ILE A 53 7.56 -8.12 3.98
N ASN A 54 8.43 -7.52 4.80
CA ASN A 54 8.75 -6.10 4.80
C ASN A 54 7.53 -5.14 4.90
N ALA A 55 6.35 -5.64 5.25
CA ALA A 55 5.08 -4.93 5.15
C ALA A 55 4.76 -4.39 3.74
N PHE A 56 5.03 -5.16 2.68
CA PHE A 56 4.81 -4.74 1.28
C PHE A 56 3.44 -5.11 0.70
N THR A 57 2.65 -5.97 1.34
CA THR A 57 1.28 -6.23 0.87
C THR A 57 0.41 -5.00 1.11
N ALA A 58 -0.32 -4.53 0.11
CA ALA A 58 -1.20 -3.39 0.26
C ALA A 58 -2.34 -3.71 1.26
N PRO A 59 -2.57 -2.87 2.29
CA PRO A 59 -3.70 -3.08 3.21
C PRO A 59 -5.06 -3.15 2.50
N LYS A 60 -5.27 -2.32 1.46
CA LYS A 60 -6.49 -2.36 0.63
C LYS A 60 -6.73 -3.72 -0.01
N PHE A 61 -5.69 -4.39 -0.48
CA PHE A 61 -5.80 -5.72 -1.06
C PHE A 61 -6.25 -6.76 -0.01
N ILE A 62 -5.69 -6.68 1.20
CA ILE A 62 -6.10 -7.56 2.31
C ILE A 62 -7.55 -7.28 2.74
N GLU A 63 -7.95 -6.00 2.83
CA GLU A 63 -9.33 -5.59 3.11
C GLU A 63 -10.30 -6.14 2.05
N TYR A 64 -9.99 -5.93 0.77
CA TYR A 64 -10.77 -6.48 -0.35
C TYR A 64 -10.93 -8.00 -0.21
N CYS A 65 -9.84 -8.72 0.05
CA CYS A 65 -9.89 -10.17 0.21
C CYS A 65 -10.75 -10.61 1.40
N ALA A 66 -10.69 -9.90 2.52
CA ALA A 66 -11.47 -10.20 3.71
C ALA A 66 -12.98 -9.94 3.50
N GLU A 67 -13.32 -8.91 2.72
CA GLU A 67 -14.71 -8.54 2.39
C GLU A 67 -15.35 -9.50 1.39
N HIS A 68 -14.55 -10.05 0.46
CA HIS A 68 -15.03 -10.91 -0.62
C HIS A 68 -14.93 -12.41 -0.31
N ASN A 69 -14.54 -12.79 0.91
CA ASN A 69 -14.45 -14.19 1.31
C ASN A 69 -15.81 -14.91 1.17
N ARG A 70 -15.87 -15.95 0.32
CA ARG A 70 -17.10 -16.67 -0.06
C ARG A 70 -16.82 -18.16 -0.28
N ASN A 71 -17.83 -18.95 -0.64
CA ASN A 71 -17.68 -20.40 -0.78
C ASN A 71 -16.58 -20.80 -1.78
N ASN A 72 -16.41 -20.05 -2.87
CA ASN A 72 -15.37 -20.25 -3.88
C ASN A 72 -14.15 -19.34 -3.73
N PHE A 73 -14.02 -18.58 -2.64
CA PHE A 73 -12.83 -17.75 -2.38
C PHE A 73 -12.46 -17.72 -0.90
N ARG A 74 -11.25 -18.18 -0.58
CA ARG A 74 -10.70 -18.13 0.78
C ARG A 74 -9.34 -17.49 0.77
N THR A 75 -9.16 -16.48 1.61
CA THR A 75 -7.86 -15.84 1.81
C THR A 75 -7.31 -16.11 3.20
N PHE A 76 -5.99 -16.28 3.27
CA PHE A 76 -5.17 -16.40 4.46
C PHE A 76 -4.02 -15.40 4.37
N VAL A 77 -3.67 -14.78 5.49
CA VAL A 77 -2.58 -13.81 5.58
C VAL A 77 -1.55 -14.33 6.56
N ASP A 78 -0.30 -14.43 6.13
CA ASP A 78 0.82 -14.76 7.00
C ASP A 78 1.43 -13.49 7.61
N PHE A 79 1.02 -13.14 8.82
CA PHE A 79 1.51 -11.98 9.57
C PHE A 79 2.92 -12.17 10.18
N GLY A 80 3.76 -13.04 9.60
CA GLY A 80 5.12 -13.34 10.05
C GLY A 80 6.18 -12.24 9.78
N TYR A 81 5.86 -11.20 9.00
CA TYR A 81 6.78 -10.12 8.59
C TYR A 81 8.10 -10.67 7.98
N GLU A 82 9.25 -10.43 8.61
CA GLU A 82 10.56 -10.93 8.14
C GLU A 82 10.64 -12.45 8.05
N SER A 83 9.81 -13.16 8.82
CA SER A 83 9.67 -14.62 8.78
C SER A 83 8.47 -15.08 7.95
N SER A 84 7.79 -14.17 7.25
CA SER A 84 6.62 -14.47 6.42
C SER A 84 7.03 -15.29 5.19
N ILE A 85 6.08 -16.06 4.67
CA ILE A 85 6.24 -16.79 3.42
C ILE A 85 6.76 -15.89 2.29
N HIS A 86 7.79 -16.38 1.59
CA HIS A 86 8.40 -15.68 0.45
C HIS A 86 8.14 -16.37 -0.91
N TRP A 87 7.25 -17.37 -0.91
CA TRP A 87 6.96 -18.18 -2.09
C TRP A 87 6.14 -17.39 -3.10
N LYS A 88 6.35 -17.71 -4.38
CA LYS A 88 5.60 -17.19 -5.53
C LYS A 88 5.20 -18.40 -6.38
N LEU A 89 4.03 -18.94 -6.05
CA LEU A 89 3.60 -20.27 -6.49
C LEU A 89 2.11 -20.24 -6.81
N TYR A 90 1.76 -20.75 -7.98
CA TYR A 90 0.38 -20.85 -8.45
C TYR A 90 0.11 -22.31 -8.83
N LEU A 91 -0.89 -22.91 -8.18
CA LEU A 91 -1.23 -24.32 -8.33
C LEU A 91 -2.62 -24.42 -8.94
N ILE A 92 -2.75 -25.03 -10.11
CA ILE A 92 -4.02 -25.11 -10.86
C ILE A 92 -4.38 -26.59 -11.07
N GLU A 93 -5.58 -26.98 -10.65
CA GLU A 93 -6.01 -28.39 -10.79
C GLU A 93 -6.15 -28.84 -12.26
N PRO A 94 -5.77 -30.09 -12.57
CA PRO A 94 -5.38 -31.14 -11.61
C PRO A 94 -3.88 -31.20 -11.30
N ASP A 95 -3.01 -30.63 -12.11
CA ASP A 95 -1.58 -30.98 -12.13
C ASP A 95 -0.64 -29.85 -12.54
N ILE A 96 -1.13 -28.61 -12.68
CA ILE A 96 -0.32 -27.49 -13.14
C ILE A 96 0.34 -26.79 -11.96
N VAL A 97 1.66 -26.62 -12.05
CA VAL A 97 2.50 -25.86 -11.13
C VAL A 97 3.15 -24.72 -11.89
N VAL A 98 2.89 -23.49 -11.46
CA VAL A 98 3.59 -22.30 -11.94
C VAL A 98 4.43 -21.74 -10.81
N ILE A 99 5.74 -21.62 -11.02
CA ILE A 99 6.69 -21.12 -10.02
C ILE A 99 7.64 -20.10 -10.67
N GLY A 100 7.99 -19.05 -9.96
CA GLY A 100 8.92 -18.04 -10.46
C GLY A 100 9.19 -16.93 -9.47
N SER A 101 9.57 -15.76 -9.98
CA SER A 101 9.85 -14.56 -9.17
C SER A 101 8.62 -13.65 -8.98
N ALA A 102 7.56 -13.87 -9.75
CA ALA A 102 6.37 -13.03 -9.80
C ALA A 102 5.50 -13.06 -8.54
N ASN A 103 5.47 -11.95 -7.80
CA ASN A 103 4.48 -11.72 -6.75
C ASN A 103 3.10 -11.43 -7.36
N PHE A 104 2.06 -11.41 -6.52
CA PHE A 104 0.69 -11.17 -6.96
C PHE A 104 0.42 -9.67 -7.02
N THR A 105 1.16 -8.99 -7.88
CA THR A 105 1.06 -7.56 -8.16
C THR A 105 0.80 -7.33 -9.64
N LYS A 106 0.28 -6.16 -10.06
CA LYS A 106 0.14 -5.84 -11.49
C LYS A 106 1.46 -6.03 -12.25
N THR A 107 2.57 -5.54 -11.69
CA THR A 107 3.90 -5.69 -12.30
C THR A 107 4.31 -7.16 -12.36
N GLY A 108 4.19 -7.89 -11.24
CA GLY A 108 4.58 -9.29 -11.15
C GLY A 108 3.80 -10.17 -12.12
N LEU A 109 2.49 -10.00 -12.21
CA LEU A 109 1.65 -10.80 -13.12
C LEU A 109 1.84 -10.44 -14.59
N SER A 110 2.23 -9.21 -14.89
CA SER A 110 2.61 -8.81 -16.25
C SER A 110 3.94 -9.40 -16.72
N LEU A 111 4.76 -9.95 -15.80
CA LEU A 111 6.08 -10.51 -16.06
C LEU A 111 7.08 -9.58 -16.77
N ARG A 112 6.84 -8.27 -16.77
CA ARG A 112 7.75 -7.27 -17.39
C ARG A 112 9.19 -7.31 -16.86
N ARG A 113 9.42 -7.87 -15.67
CA ARG A 113 10.75 -8.01 -15.04
C ARG A 113 10.96 -9.38 -14.39
N ASP A 114 10.00 -10.27 -14.57
CA ASP A 114 9.92 -11.56 -13.90
C ASP A 114 9.76 -12.65 -14.94
N THR A 115 10.02 -13.89 -14.53
CA THR A 115 9.65 -15.05 -15.35
C THR A 115 9.03 -16.10 -14.45
N CYS A 116 8.20 -16.94 -15.05
CA CYS A 116 7.64 -18.11 -14.40
C CYS A 116 7.84 -19.34 -15.27
N VAL A 117 7.95 -20.50 -14.63
CA VAL A 117 7.98 -21.79 -15.31
C VAL A 117 6.69 -22.53 -15.00
N VAL A 118 6.02 -22.99 -16.05
CA VAL A 118 4.81 -23.82 -16.01
C VAL A 118 5.20 -25.28 -16.19
N MET A 119 4.75 -26.12 -15.27
CA MET A 119 4.96 -27.56 -15.28
C MET A 119 3.63 -28.28 -15.10
N GLU A 120 3.31 -29.20 -16.00
CA GLU A 120 2.24 -30.18 -15.82
C GLU A 120 2.86 -31.42 -15.16
N ASN A 121 2.65 -31.55 -13.85
CA ASN A 121 3.20 -32.64 -13.05
C ASN A 121 2.35 -32.87 -11.80
N ILE A 122 1.52 -33.93 -11.85
CA ILE A 122 0.61 -34.28 -10.75
C ILE A 122 1.33 -34.58 -9.43
N GLY A 123 2.53 -35.17 -9.48
CA GLY A 123 3.32 -35.48 -8.29
C GLY A 123 3.82 -34.21 -7.60
N LEU A 124 4.39 -33.29 -8.38
CA LEU A 124 4.85 -31.99 -7.90
C LEU A 124 3.68 -31.13 -7.40
N TYR A 125 2.59 -31.10 -8.14
CA TYR A 125 1.35 -30.41 -7.75
C TYR A 125 0.85 -30.92 -6.40
N THR A 126 0.70 -32.24 -6.25
CA THR A 126 0.20 -32.87 -5.01
C THR A 126 1.10 -32.55 -3.81
N GLU A 127 2.42 -32.60 -4.00
CA GLU A 127 3.39 -32.26 -2.96
C GLU A 127 3.30 -30.78 -2.55
N TYR A 128 3.16 -29.86 -3.51
CA TYR A 128 2.98 -28.45 -3.20
C TYR A 128 1.64 -28.15 -2.53
N VAL A 129 0.55 -28.80 -2.94
CA VAL A 129 -0.75 -28.70 -2.25
C VAL A 129 -0.62 -29.18 -0.81
N ARG A 130 0.09 -30.30 -0.57
CA ARG A 130 0.34 -30.81 0.78
C ARG A 130 1.12 -29.79 1.63
N ARG A 131 2.20 -29.21 1.08
CA ARG A 131 2.98 -28.16 1.76
C ARG A 131 2.18 -26.89 2.01
N PHE A 132 1.35 -26.47 1.05
CA PHE A 132 0.44 -25.35 1.21
C PHE A 132 -0.51 -25.57 2.40
N ARG A 133 -1.11 -26.75 2.54
CA ARG A 133 -1.93 -27.08 3.72
C ARG A 133 -1.15 -27.01 5.02
N GLN A 134 0.12 -27.41 5.03
CA GLN A 134 0.98 -27.29 6.22
C GLN A 134 1.24 -25.82 6.57
N LEU A 135 1.50 -24.95 5.59
CA LEU A 135 1.70 -23.52 5.82
C LEU A 135 0.47 -22.88 6.50
N LEU A 136 -0.74 -23.27 6.10
CA LEU A 136 -1.97 -22.76 6.70
C LEU A 136 -2.13 -23.11 8.20
N THR A 137 -1.32 -24.01 8.75
CA THR A 137 -1.35 -24.36 10.18
C THR A 137 -0.38 -23.52 11.03
N ALA A 138 0.46 -22.69 10.41
CA ALA A 138 1.39 -21.82 11.12
C ALA A 138 0.63 -20.77 11.95
N LYS A 139 1.13 -20.48 13.17
CA LYS A 139 0.48 -19.52 14.10
C LYS A 139 0.36 -18.11 13.54
N SER A 140 1.28 -17.70 12.66
CA SER A 140 1.26 -16.39 12.00
C SER A 140 0.24 -16.31 10.86
N VAL A 141 -0.25 -17.45 10.38
CA VAL A 141 -1.22 -17.51 9.27
C VAL A 141 -2.62 -17.46 9.84
N ILE A 142 -3.33 -16.38 9.52
CA ILE A 142 -4.69 -16.12 9.97
C ILE A 142 -5.59 -16.05 8.75
N LYS A 143 -6.74 -16.72 8.80
CA LYS A 143 -7.76 -16.59 7.76
C LYS A 143 -8.25 -15.14 7.72
N ALA A 144 -8.35 -14.57 6.53
CA ALA A 144 -8.80 -13.20 6.32
C ALA A 144 -10.31 -13.07 6.48
N ASP A 145 -10.81 -13.16 7.71
CA ASP A 145 -12.23 -13.06 8.01
C ASP A 145 -12.55 -11.86 8.91
N LYS A 146 -13.83 -11.67 9.23
CA LYS A 146 -14.26 -10.56 10.11
C LYS A 146 -14.07 -10.89 11.60
N SER A 147 -13.21 -11.85 11.96
CA SER A 147 -12.93 -12.19 13.36
C SER A 147 -12.13 -11.10 14.06
N SER A 148 -12.28 -11.00 15.39
CA SER A 148 -11.50 -10.07 16.22
C SER A 148 -9.99 -10.34 16.14
N ALA A 149 -9.58 -11.61 16.05
CA ALA A 149 -8.18 -12.00 15.91
C ALA A 149 -7.57 -11.47 14.61
N PHE A 150 -8.27 -11.65 13.49
CA PHE A 150 -7.83 -11.09 12.21
C PHE A 150 -7.80 -9.57 12.25
N GLN A 151 -8.86 -8.91 12.71
CA GLN A 151 -8.92 -7.45 12.79
C GLN A 151 -7.80 -6.86 13.65
N PHE A 152 -7.46 -7.51 14.77
CA PHE A 152 -6.34 -7.11 15.60
C PHE A 152 -5.00 -7.21 14.86
N ALA A 153 -4.70 -8.38 14.27
CA ALA A 153 -3.47 -8.61 13.52
C ALA A 153 -3.35 -7.68 12.31
N PHE A 154 -4.44 -7.49 11.58
CA PHE A 154 -4.51 -6.62 10.41
C PHE A 154 -4.34 -5.15 10.77
N ASN A 155 -4.94 -4.66 11.87
CA ASN A 155 -4.73 -3.29 12.35
C ASN A 155 -3.28 -3.04 12.81
N HIS A 156 -2.61 -4.05 13.36
CA HIS A 156 -1.18 -3.97 13.66
C HIS A 156 -0.35 -3.93 12.37
N TYR A 157 -0.68 -4.78 11.41
CA TYR A 157 -0.05 -4.80 10.09
C TYR A 157 -0.16 -3.46 9.37
N ARG A 158 -1.37 -2.87 9.29
CA ARG A 158 -1.61 -1.58 8.65
C ARG A 158 -0.77 -0.46 9.25
N ARG A 159 -0.61 -0.43 10.58
CA ARG A 159 0.28 0.52 11.27
C ARG A 159 1.74 0.33 10.86
N ASN A 160 2.22 -0.90 10.78
CA ASN A 160 3.59 -1.19 10.35
C ASN A 160 3.81 -0.87 8.87
N HIS A 161 2.85 -1.20 8.00
CA HIS A 161 2.86 -0.81 6.59
C HIS A 161 3.03 0.70 6.44
N ASN A 162 2.19 1.49 7.11
CA ASN A 162 2.25 2.96 7.04
C ASN A 162 3.61 3.50 7.50
N LYS A 163 4.16 2.95 8.59
CA LYS A 163 5.52 3.31 9.06
C LYS A 163 6.60 2.97 8.04
N THR A 164 6.53 1.80 7.42
CA THR A 164 7.48 1.41 6.37
C THR A 164 7.39 2.35 5.18
N GLN A 165 6.18 2.64 4.69
CA GLN A 165 5.98 3.52 3.54
C GLN A 165 6.42 4.96 3.82
N ALA A 166 6.14 5.49 5.01
CA ALA A 166 6.69 6.76 5.47
C ALA A 166 8.23 6.73 5.55
N GLY A 167 8.82 5.63 6.03
CA GLY A 167 10.26 5.40 6.03
C GLY A 167 10.87 5.44 4.62
N LEU A 168 10.23 4.80 3.64
CA LEU A 168 10.66 4.82 2.24
C LEU A 168 10.58 6.22 1.64
N ALA A 169 9.49 6.94 1.87
CA ALA A 169 9.30 8.33 1.43
C ALA A 169 10.38 9.29 1.98
N ARG A 170 10.89 9.02 3.20
CA ARG A 170 11.96 9.81 3.83
C ARG A 170 13.37 9.48 3.34
N SER A 171 13.61 8.24 2.90
CA SER A 171 14.97 7.74 2.64
C SER A 171 15.31 7.63 1.16
N ARG A 172 14.31 7.51 0.29
CA ARG A 172 14.52 7.31 -1.16
C ARG A 172 14.10 8.54 -1.95
N HIS A 173 14.84 8.78 -3.02
CA HIS A 173 14.56 9.82 -3.99
C HIS A 173 14.54 9.21 -5.38
N TYR A 174 13.49 9.48 -6.12
CA TYR A 174 13.28 9.04 -7.49
C TYR A 174 13.23 10.27 -8.40
N SER A 175 13.61 10.08 -9.66
CA SER A 175 13.60 11.15 -10.67
C SER A 175 12.19 11.61 -11.02
N SER A 176 11.18 10.73 -10.91
CA SER A 176 9.78 11.02 -11.19
C SER A 176 8.84 10.09 -10.43
N ALA A 177 7.53 10.37 -10.49
CA ALA A 177 6.49 9.51 -9.94
C ALA A 177 6.42 8.15 -10.67
N GLU A 178 6.67 8.12 -11.97
CA GLU A 178 6.79 6.89 -12.74
C GLU A 178 7.96 6.04 -12.23
N ALA A 179 9.12 6.65 -11.98
CA ALA A 179 10.27 5.95 -11.40
C ALA A 179 9.98 5.42 -9.97
N TRP A 180 9.22 6.17 -9.17
CA TRP A 180 8.72 5.70 -7.87
C TRP A 180 7.80 4.48 -8.04
N LEU A 181 6.90 4.51 -9.03
CA LEU A 181 6.06 3.38 -9.39
C LEU A 181 6.85 2.23 -10.03
N LEU A 182 8.10 2.38 -10.44
CA LEU A 182 8.87 1.22 -10.90
C LEU A 182 9.35 0.36 -9.73
N ASP A 183 9.50 0.91 -8.53
CA ASP A 183 9.90 0.14 -7.34
C ASP A 183 8.64 -0.43 -6.66
N GLU A 184 8.56 -1.76 -6.56
CA GLU A 184 7.42 -2.46 -5.97
C GLU A 184 7.39 -2.42 -4.44
N SER A 185 8.43 -1.93 -3.77
CA SER A 185 8.34 -1.65 -2.33
C SER A 185 7.48 -0.42 -2.01
N ASN A 186 7.29 0.45 -2.99
CA ASN A 186 6.45 1.65 -2.88
C ASN A 186 4.98 1.30 -3.14
N GLN A 187 4.16 1.39 -2.10
CA GLN A 187 2.76 0.96 -2.11
C GLN A 187 1.80 2.09 -1.76
N THR A 188 2.19 3.02 -0.88
CA THR A 188 1.35 4.17 -0.53
C THR A 188 2.18 5.44 -0.39
N LEU A 189 1.58 6.57 -0.79
CA LEU A 189 2.12 7.90 -0.61
C LEU A 189 1.31 8.63 0.47
N PRO A 190 1.90 9.04 1.61
CA PRO A 190 1.17 9.79 2.63
C PRO A 190 0.58 11.08 2.06
N LEU A 191 -0.68 11.37 2.37
CA LEU A 191 -1.45 12.49 1.84
C LEU A 191 -2.11 13.26 2.98
N PHE A 192 -1.93 14.59 2.99
CA PHE A 192 -2.66 15.47 3.89
C PHE A 192 -3.47 16.48 3.08
N LEU A 193 -4.78 16.53 3.34
CA LEU A 193 -5.71 17.43 2.66
C LEU A 193 -6.33 18.45 3.62
N TRP A 194 -6.41 19.72 3.21
CA TRP A 194 -7.08 20.77 4.01
C TRP A 194 -8.05 21.61 3.20
N CYS A 195 -9.14 22.04 3.84
CA CYS A 195 -10.15 22.89 3.22
C CYS A 195 -10.17 24.34 3.72
N LYS A 196 -9.63 24.59 4.91
CA LYS A 196 -9.75 25.90 5.59
C LYS A 196 -8.41 26.62 5.65
N ARG A 197 -8.47 27.94 5.48
CA ARG A 197 -7.37 28.83 5.90
C ARG A 197 -7.46 29.00 7.42
N HIS A 198 -6.31 29.07 8.09
CA HIS A 198 -6.29 29.32 9.53
C HIS A 198 -6.74 30.75 9.85
N SER A 199 -7.58 30.88 10.89
CA SER A 199 -7.92 32.16 11.50
C SER A 199 -6.69 32.79 12.18
N ALA A 200 -6.75 34.09 12.48
CA ALA A 200 -5.70 34.76 13.27
C ALA A 200 -5.50 34.08 14.63
N GLU A 201 -6.58 33.73 15.31
CA GLU A 201 -6.57 32.98 16.57
C GLU A 201 -5.84 31.64 16.45
N THR A 202 -6.12 30.86 15.40
CA THR A 202 -5.44 29.57 15.18
C THR A 202 -3.95 29.76 14.96
N LYS A 203 -3.54 30.82 14.24
CA LYS A 203 -2.12 31.15 14.03
C LYS A 203 -1.43 31.57 15.32
N THR A 204 -2.09 32.38 16.15
CA THR A 204 -1.58 32.78 17.47
C THR A 204 -1.41 31.57 18.37
N LYS A 205 -2.42 30.69 18.45
CA LYS A 205 -2.34 29.45 19.22
C LYS A 205 -1.22 28.52 18.74
N ALA A 206 -1.08 28.33 17.42
CA ALA A 206 -0.01 27.53 16.85
C ALA A 206 1.38 28.10 17.21
N THR A 207 1.55 29.42 17.14
CA THR A 207 2.80 30.09 17.52
C THR A 207 3.11 29.89 19.00
N GLN A 208 2.12 30.07 19.88
CA GLN A 208 2.28 29.87 21.32
C GLN A 208 2.65 28.43 21.68
N LEU A 209 1.98 27.45 21.06
CA LEU A 209 2.26 26.03 21.26
C LEU A 209 3.70 25.69 20.84
N LEU A 210 4.14 26.18 19.68
CA LEU A 210 5.49 25.92 19.18
C LEU A 210 6.56 26.59 20.06
N GLN A 211 6.31 27.82 20.54
CA GLN A 211 7.19 28.53 21.47
C GLN A 211 7.29 27.85 22.82
N ALA A 212 6.17 27.37 23.37
CA ALA A 212 6.14 26.70 24.67
C ALA A 212 6.93 25.38 24.68
N GLU A 213 7.01 24.69 23.55
CA GLU A 213 7.81 23.47 23.41
C GLU A 213 9.28 23.72 22.99
N SER A 214 9.61 24.90 22.47
CA SER A 214 10.97 25.21 22.02
C SER A 214 11.82 25.66 23.20
N ALA A 215 12.66 24.75 23.72
CA ALA A 215 13.69 25.07 24.71
C ALA A 215 14.94 25.74 24.10
N GLU A 216 14.99 25.87 22.78
CA GLU A 216 16.14 26.38 22.04
C GLU A 216 16.12 27.91 21.91
N ALA A 217 17.30 28.52 22.01
CA ALA A 217 17.48 29.98 21.92
C ALA A 217 17.21 30.56 20.51
N ASP A 218 17.20 29.71 19.47
CA ASP A 218 16.93 30.10 18.08
C ASP A 218 16.03 29.05 17.41
N PRO A 219 14.69 29.18 17.50
CA PRO A 219 13.78 28.18 16.96
C PRO A 219 13.84 28.16 15.43
N PRO A 220 13.75 26.97 14.80
CA PRO A 220 13.81 26.84 13.35
C PRO A 220 12.69 27.66 12.68
N LEU A 221 13.05 28.42 11.65
CA LEU A 221 12.09 29.26 10.92
C LEU A 221 10.97 28.40 10.33
N LEU A 222 9.72 28.78 10.58
CA LEU A 222 8.56 28.05 10.09
C LEU A 222 8.39 28.23 8.56
N ARG A 223 8.25 27.12 7.83
CA ARG A 223 7.81 27.12 6.43
C ARG A 223 6.30 27.30 6.40
N ASP A 224 5.60 26.43 7.11
CA ASP A 224 4.14 26.40 7.19
C ASP A 224 3.69 25.55 8.38
N PHE A 225 2.41 25.60 8.71
CA PHE A 225 1.80 24.65 9.62
C PHE A 225 0.40 24.24 9.16
N PHE A 226 -0.05 23.08 9.60
CA PHE A 226 -1.36 22.53 9.31
C PHE A 226 -2.08 22.11 10.58
N THR A 227 -3.38 21.86 10.46
CA THR A 227 -4.22 21.42 11.58
C THR A 227 -5.04 20.21 11.17
N TYR A 228 -5.15 19.23 12.07
CA TYR A 228 -5.94 18.01 11.86
C TYR A 228 -6.77 17.72 13.12
N ASP A 229 -8.09 17.65 12.96
CA ASP A 229 -9.03 17.40 14.06
C ASP A 229 -9.21 15.89 14.23
N ALA A 230 -8.61 15.33 15.29
CA ALA A 230 -8.71 13.91 15.65
C ALA A 230 -8.19 13.70 17.08
N LYS A 231 -8.49 12.54 17.69
CA LYS A 231 -7.89 12.20 18.99
C LYS A 231 -6.38 12.03 18.87
N GLN A 232 -5.70 12.08 20.01
CA GLN A 232 -4.23 12.06 20.07
C GLN A 232 -3.62 10.83 19.37
N ASP A 233 -4.27 9.67 19.46
CA ASP A 233 -3.84 8.38 18.92
C ASP A 233 -4.42 8.07 17.51
N GLU A 234 -5.22 8.98 16.96
CA GLU A 234 -5.89 8.82 15.67
C GLU A 234 -5.20 9.58 14.52
N LEU A 235 -4.11 10.30 14.79
CA LEU A 235 -3.35 10.97 13.72
C LEU A 235 -2.63 9.94 12.84
N PRO A 236 -2.81 9.96 11.50
CA PRO A 236 -2.19 8.98 10.62
C PRO A 236 -0.70 9.27 10.33
N PHE A 237 -0.18 10.42 10.79
CA PHE A 237 1.18 10.89 10.54
C PHE A 237 2.03 10.89 11.80
N GLN A 238 3.35 10.80 11.62
CA GLN A 238 4.35 10.87 12.66
C GLN A 238 5.33 12.03 12.42
N GLN A 239 6.02 12.44 13.49
CA GLN A 239 7.06 13.45 13.39
C GLN A 239 8.18 12.97 12.44
N GLY A 240 8.57 13.84 11.52
CA GLY A 240 9.55 13.59 10.47
C GLY A 240 8.99 12.99 9.18
N ASP A 241 7.70 12.64 9.12
CA ASP A 241 7.10 12.09 7.90
C ASP A 241 7.15 13.08 6.74
N VAL A 242 7.41 12.57 5.54
CA VAL A 242 7.30 13.33 4.29
C VAL A 242 5.95 13.04 3.67
N VAL A 243 5.12 14.07 3.57
CA VAL A 243 3.69 13.98 3.24
C VAL A 243 3.39 14.86 2.04
N LEU A 244 2.63 14.33 1.08
CA LEU A 244 2.06 15.13 0.00
C LEU A 244 0.92 15.97 0.59
N CYS A 245 1.10 17.28 0.65
CA CYS A 245 0.13 18.21 1.21
C CYS A 245 -0.59 18.93 0.08
N ALA A 246 -1.92 18.83 0.02
CA ALA A 246 -2.73 19.57 -0.92
C ALA A 246 -3.97 20.24 -0.29
N ASN A 247 -4.33 21.43 -0.77
CA ASN A 247 -5.64 21.98 -0.41
C ASN A 247 -6.76 21.23 -1.16
N HIS A 248 -8.00 21.25 -0.66
CA HIS A 248 -9.14 20.50 -1.22
C HIS A 248 -9.44 20.75 -2.72
N ARG A 249 -8.89 21.82 -3.30
CA ARG A 249 -9.05 22.17 -4.74
C ARG A 249 -7.85 21.76 -5.60
N GLY A 250 -6.79 21.23 -5.00
CA GLY A 250 -5.53 20.94 -5.66
C GLY A 250 -4.81 22.18 -6.22
N SER A 251 -5.18 23.40 -5.80
CA SER A 251 -4.53 24.63 -6.26
C SER A 251 -3.17 24.84 -5.58
N TYR A 252 -2.97 24.22 -4.42
CA TYR A 252 -1.69 24.16 -3.74
C TYR A 252 -1.39 22.69 -3.46
N ILE A 253 -0.24 22.22 -3.96
CA ILE A 253 0.23 20.83 -3.85
C ILE A 253 1.75 20.90 -3.72
N ASP A 254 2.30 20.34 -2.65
CA ASP A 254 3.73 20.16 -2.46
C ASP A 254 4.04 19.07 -1.42
N PHE A 255 5.28 18.59 -1.38
CA PHE A 255 5.76 17.76 -0.29
C PHE A 255 6.22 18.60 0.90
N TYR A 256 5.82 18.15 2.09
CA TYR A 256 6.21 18.72 3.37
C TYR A 256 6.77 17.65 4.28
N THR A 257 7.69 18.06 5.15
CA THR A 257 8.09 17.24 6.29
C THR A 257 7.33 17.75 7.52
N PHE A 258 6.62 16.89 8.22
CA PHE A 258 5.99 17.24 9.50
C PHE A 258 7.02 17.16 10.62
N ASP A 259 7.87 18.19 10.71
CA ASP A 259 9.00 18.27 11.64
C ASP A 259 8.58 18.21 13.11
N ARG A 260 7.44 18.82 13.43
CA ARG A 260 6.87 18.80 14.78
C ARG A 260 5.37 18.59 14.71
N ILE A 261 4.86 17.82 15.65
CA ILE A 261 3.43 17.53 15.81
C ILE A 261 3.08 17.77 17.27
N ILE A 262 2.13 18.65 17.52
CA ILE A 262 1.66 19.02 18.87
C ILE A 262 0.15 18.79 18.95
N TYR A 263 -0.31 18.05 19.96
CA TYR A 263 -1.73 17.85 20.22
C TYR A 263 -2.22 18.83 21.29
N SER A 264 -3.34 19.51 21.03
CA SER A 264 -3.99 20.41 21.97
C SER A 264 -5.49 20.45 21.71
N GLU A 265 -6.29 20.14 22.74
CA GLU A 265 -7.75 20.31 22.73
C GLU A 265 -8.47 19.63 21.54
N GLY A 266 -8.14 18.37 21.24
CA GLY A 266 -8.79 17.62 20.15
C GLY A 266 -8.25 17.92 18.75
N ARG A 267 -7.19 18.73 18.65
CA ARG A 267 -6.56 19.12 17.38
C ARG A 267 -5.06 18.89 17.41
N HIS A 268 -4.54 18.35 16.32
CA HIS A 268 -3.12 18.27 16.02
C HIS A 268 -2.67 19.49 15.22
N PHE A 269 -1.52 20.04 15.60
CA PHE A 269 -0.81 21.09 14.88
C PHE A 269 0.46 20.48 14.28
N LEU A 270 0.54 20.47 12.95
CA LEU A 270 1.58 19.82 12.16
C LEU A 270 2.49 20.90 11.58
N TYR A 271 3.69 21.06 12.11
CA TYR A 271 4.62 22.12 11.74
C TYR A 271 5.65 21.61 10.74
N SER A 272 5.99 22.46 9.78
CA SER A 272 7.07 22.23 8.83
C SER A 272 8.03 23.40 8.85
N TYR A 273 9.32 23.11 8.98
CA TYR A 273 10.38 24.11 9.06
C TYR A 273 10.94 24.46 7.68
N ARG A 274 11.50 25.67 7.56
CA ARG A 274 12.22 26.11 6.37
C ARG A 274 13.54 25.34 6.27
N ARG A 275 13.88 24.95 5.04
CA ARG A 275 15.09 24.20 4.74
C ARG A 275 15.68 24.71 3.43
N ASN A 276 16.99 24.60 3.28
CA ASN A 276 17.66 24.90 2.00
C ASN A 276 17.27 23.89 0.92
N ARG A 277 17.00 22.63 1.31
CA ARG A 277 16.52 21.58 0.43
C ARG A 277 15.46 20.75 1.15
N TYR A 278 14.32 20.58 0.50
CA TYR A 278 13.23 19.75 1.01
C TYR A 278 13.38 18.31 0.55
N GLN A 279 13.21 17.38 1.49
CA GLN A 279 13.10 15.96 1.21
C GLN A 279 11.81 15.70 0.44
N ARG A 280 11.88 14.95 -0.64
CA ARG A 280 10.72 14.55 -1.43
C ARG A 280 10.96 13.19 -2.08
N PRO A 281 9.95 12.30 -2.15
CA PRO A 281 10.09 11.03 -2.83
C PRO A 281 10.40 11.22 -4.32
N PHE A 282 9.82 12.23 -4.96
CA PHE A 282 10.05 12.58 -6.36
C PHE A 282 9.62 14.02 -6.66
N GLU A 283 9.94 14.51 -7.86
CA GLU A 283 9.49 15.80 -8.38
C GLU A 283 8.01 15.78 -8.81
N LEU A 284 7.27 16.85 -8.49
CA LEU A 284 5.83 16.96 -8.85
C LEU A 284 5.57 17.54 -10.25
N ASN A 285 6.59 17.98 -10.99
CA ASN A 285 6.45 18.89 -12.13
C ASN A 285 5.37 18.47 -13.16
N THR A 286 5.37 17.21 -13.60
CA THR A 286 4.39 16.69 -14.57
C THR A 286 3.11 16.16 -13.91
N LEU A 287 3.20 15.75 -12.64
CA LEU A 287 2.10 15.14 -11.89
C LEU A 287 1.16 16.18 -11.27
N LYS A 288 1.63 17.40 -11.00
CA LYS A 288 0.88 18.43 -10.26
C LYS A 288 -0.46 18.78 -10.91
N THR A 289 -0.49 18.90 -12.24
CA THR A 289 -1.73 19.17 -12.98
C THR A 289 -2.71 18.02 -12.87
N LYS A 290 -2.24 16.77 -12.97
CA LYS A 290 -3.09 15.58 -12.86
C LYS A 290 -3.63 15.40 -11.44
N LEU A 291 -2.77 15.59 -10.44
CA LEU A 291 -3.19 15.61 -9.02
C LEU A 291 -4.27 16.66 -8.78
N LYS A 292 -4.16 17.86 -9.35
CA LYS A 292 -5.17 18.91 -9.19
C LYS A 292 -6.59 18.42 -9.54
N HIS A 293 -6.73 17.55 -10.53
CA HIS A 293 -8.02 16.97 -10.92
C HIS A 293 -8.48 15.85 -9.98
N ALA A 294 -7.56 15.08 -9.39
CA ALA A 294 -7.88 13.96 -8.50
C ALA A 294 -8.11 14.38 -7.04
N ILE A 295 -7.47 15.45 -6.57
CA ILE A 295 -7.52 15.92 -5.17
C ILE A 295 -8.95 16.15 -4.65
N PRO A 296 -9.91 16.73 -5.39
CA PRO A 296 -11.28 16.87 -4.91
C PRO A 296 -11.93 15.53 -4.52
N GLN A 297 -11.75 14.48 -5.32
CA GLN A 297 -12.29 13.15 -5.04
C GLN A 297 -11.57 12.46 -3.87
N LEU A 298 -10.26 12.72 -3.72
CA LEU A 298 -9.48 12.27 -2.55
C LEU A 298 -9.95 12.98 -1.27
N PHE A 299 -10.32 14.26 -1.38
CA PHE A 299 -10.84 15.04 -0.26
C PHE A 299 -12.23 14.58 0.17
N GLU A 300 -13.13 14.30 -0.76
CA GLU A 300 -14.50 13.83 -0.46
C GLU A 300 -14.55 12.51 0.32
N ARG A 301 -13.51 11.68 0.20
CA ARG A 301 -13.40 10.40 0.90
C ARG A 301 -12.49 10.43 2.14
N ASP A 302 -12.09 11.62 2.58
CA ASP A 302 -11.16 11.83 3.70
C ASP A 302 -9.86 11.02 3.56
N ALA A 303 -9.29 10.97 2.34
CA ALA A 303 -8.09 10.19 2.06
C ALA A 303 -6.86 10.73 2.84
N THR A 304 -6.12 9.81 3.46
CA THR A 304 -4.87 10.09 4.20
C THR A 304 -3.62 9.53 3.51
N CYS A 305 -3.81 8.85 2.38
CA CYS A 305 -2.77 8.39 1.47
C CYS A 305 -3.32 8.32 0.04
N ILE A 306 -2.40 8.23 -0.93
CA ILE A 306 -2.68 7.80 -2.30
C ILE A 306 -2.04 6.42 -2.46
N ASP A 307 -2.83 5.42 -2.82
CA ASP A 307 -2.28 4.09 -3.11
C ASP A 307 -1.57 4.06 -4.46
N ARG A 308 -0.70 3.07 -4.63
CA ARG A 308 0.06 2.87 -5.85
C ARG A 308 -0.80 2.84 -7.11
N ASP A 309 -1.90 2.08 -7.10
CA ASP A 309 -2.80 1.97 -8.25
C ASP A 309 -3.50 3.29 -8.56
N GLU A 310 -3.93 4.00 -7.53
CA GLU A 310 -4.54 5.31 -7.67
C GLU A 310 -3.54 6.34 -8.22
N LEU A 311 -2.28 6.32 -7.74
CA LEU A 311 -1.23 7.17 -8.31
C LEU A 311 -0.95 6.82 -9.78
N GLN A 312 -0.99 5.53 -10.13
CA GLN A 312 -0.86 5.09 -11.52
C GLN A 312 -2.03 5.61 -12.37
N GLU A 313 -3.27 5.51 -11.92
CA GLU A 313 -4.45 6.06 -12.61
C GLU A 313 -4.33 7.57 -12.78
N ILE A 314 -3.94 8.29 -11.73
CA ILE A 314 -3.72 9.75 -11.77
C ILE A 314 -2.68 10.10 -12.84
N LEU A 315 -1.60 9.33 -12.97
CA LEU A 315 -0.60 9.55 -14.01
C LEU A 315 -1.12 9.34 -15.44
N HIS A 316 -2.23 8.63 -15.64
CA HIS A 316 -2.84 8.43 -16.95
C HIS A 316 -4.00 9.40 -17.23
N LEU A 317 -4.36 10.28 -16.30
CA LEU A 317 -5.32 11.36 -16.55
C LEU A 317 -4.79 12.27 -17.66
N THR A 318 -5.62 12.47 -18.68
CA THR A 318 -5.35 13.32 -19.86
C THR A 318 -5.68 14.79 -19.58
#